data_AF-A0A7V8QPR0-F1
#
_entry.id   AF-A0A7V8QPR0-F1
#
_cell.length_a   1.000
_cell.length_b   1.000
_cell.length_c   1.000
_cell.angle_alpha   90.00
_cell.angle_beta   90.00
_cell.angle_gamma   90.00
#
_symmetry.space_group_name_H-M   'P 1'
#
loop_
_entity.id
_entity.type
_entity.pdbx_description
1 polymer ?
#
loop_
_entity_poly.entity_id
_entity_poly.type
_entity_poly.pdbx_seq_one_letter_code
_entity_poly.pdbx_strand_id
1 'polypeptide(L)'
;MKIFDCTTFFDENLMLEVRLNILDKYVDKFVIAESKYSHSGKKKKLNFDLSKFSNFKKKIIYIVTENEPSNLIYKKEKNLLLEEKEEFRRNSIKRISKQRDSLLDGLSEAEPEDYIFYSDNDEIPNFEGFNLKENKSKILIFKQKLFYYKFNLFCDRVDWYGTKGCKKKDLISFAWLREIKSKKYNPFRLDTIFSKNKYINLKIIQNGGWHFSQLKTPKDIEIKLLNQEHHDEYRIAKENLPTVEELVKRKSIAYDHKAKSSDYKYSKEFKLKTLPINSMPLFLQNNMNKYNKWFDYDVS
;
A
#
# COMPACT_ATOMS: atom_id res chain seq x y z
N MET A 1 7.34 12.97 21.13
CA MET A 1 6.66 12.78 19.83
C MET A 1 7.30 11.59 19.16
N LYS A 2 6.59 10.47 19.15
CA LYS A 2 6.94 9.23 18.47
C LYS A 2 6.30 9.17 17.08
N ILE A 3 6.84 8.30 16.25
CA ILE A 3 6.33 7.97 14.92
C ILE A 3 6.01 6.48 14.88
N PHE A 4 4.75 6.16 14.54
CA PHE A 4 4.26 4.82 14.30
C PHE A 4 4.04 4.61 12.81
N ASP A 5 4.67 3.58 12.26
CA ASP A 5 4.46 3.14 10.89
C ASP A 5 3.61 1.87 10.89
N CYS A 6 2.43 1.94 10.29
CA CYS A 6 1.42 0.88 10.37
C CYS A 6 1.16 0.28 8.98
N THR A 7 1.27 -1.04 8.85
CA THR A 7 1.04 -1.73 7.57
C THR A 7 0.29 -3.04 7.76
N THR A 8 -0.42 -3.48 6.73
CA THR A 8 -0.95 -4.84 6.66
C THR A 8 0.06 -5.76 5.98
N PHE A 9 0.16 -7.02 6.41
CA PHE A 9 1.06 -8.01 5.85
C PHE A 9 0.30 -9.17 5.20
N PHE A 10 0.89 -9.70 4.12
CA PHE A 10 0.43 -10.92 3.46
C PHE A 10 1.58 -11.87 3.13
N ASP A 11 2.44 -11.52 2.17
CA ASP A 11 3.62 -12.34 1.81
C ASP A 11 4.65 -11.49 1.04
N GLU A 12 5.03 -10.38 1.66
CA GLU A 12 5.83 -9.32 1.01
C GLU A 12 7.15 -9.12 1.75
N ASN A 13 7.82 -10.21 2.11
CA ASN A 13 9.05 -10.19 2.93
C ASN A 13 10.10 -9.21 2.41
N LEU A 14 10.33 -9.19 1.09
CA LEU A 14 11.28 -8.25 0.46
C LEU A 14 10.88 -6.78 0.68
N MET A 15 9.61 -6.44 0.49
CA MET A 15 9.15 -5.05 0.64
C MET A 15 9.12 -4.63 2.09
N LEU A 16 8.71 -5.52 2.99
CA LEU A 16 8.77 -5.25 4.41
C LEU A 16 10.22 -5.04 4.87
N GLU A 17 11.17 -5.88 4.46
CA GLU A 17 12.59 -5.70 4.78
C GLU A 17 13.12 -4.33 4.34
N VAL A 18 12.85 -3.96 3.07
CA VAL A 18 13.29 -2.68 2.51
C VAL A 18 12.64 -1.50 3.25
N ARG A 19 11.33 -1.59 3.53
CA ARG A 19 10.60 -0.58 4.29
C ARG A 19 11.18 -0.38 5.69
N LEU A 20 11.37 -1.46 6.45
CA LEU A 20 11.90 -1.39 7.82
C LEU A 20 13.27 -0.71 7.83
N ASN A 21 14.18 -1.10 6.93
CA ASN A 21 15.51 -0.50 6.87
C ASN A 21 15.52 0.97 6.42
N ILE A 22 14.65 1.37 5.48
CA ILE A 22 14.55 2.78 5.06
C ILE A 22 14.01 3.65 6.19
N LEU A 23 13.03 3.14 6.93
CA LEU A 23 12.29 3.91 7.93
C LEU A 23 12.88 3.84 9.33
N ASP A 24 13.82 2.94 9.60
CA ASP A 24 14.34 2.65 10.94
C ASP A 24 14.81 3.90 11.70
N LYS A 25 15.53 4.80 11.02
CA LYS A 25 16.06 6.03 11.64
C LYS A 25 14.98 7.06 12.00
N TYR A 26 13.75 6.89 11.51
CA TYR A 26 12.63 7.80 11.73
C TYR A 26 11.56 7.21 12.65
N VAL A 27 11.33 5.91 12.56
CA VAL A 27 10.19 5.25 13.17
C VAL A 27 10.56 4.65 14.52
N ASP A 28 9.72 4.92 15.52
CA ASP A 28 9.84 4.36 16.86
C ASP A 28 9.22 2.97 16.95
N LYS A 29 8.07 2.76 16.30
CA LYS A 29 7.33 1.49 16.30
C LYS A 29 6.77 1.16 14.92
N PHE A 30 6.94 -0.10 14.52
CA PHE A 30 6.34 -0.69 13.32
C PHE A 30 5.17 -1.57 13.73
N VAL A 31 3.94 -1.18 13.39
CA VAL A 31 2.74 -1.97 13.70
C VAL A 31 2.32 -2.74 12.46
N ILE A 32 2.36 -4.06 12.53
CA ILE A 32 2.14 -4.94 11.39
C ILE A 32 0.94 -5.83 11.67
N ALA A 33 -0.09 -5.76 10.83
CA ALA A 33 -1.29 -6.58 10.98
C ALA A 33 -1.41 -7.66 9.90
N GLU A 34 -1.57 -8.92 10.29
CA GLU A 34 -1.88 -10.03 9.38
C GLU A 34 -3.22 -10.68 9.74
N SER A 35 -4.01 -11.05 8.72
CA SER A 35 -5.30 -11.74 8.90
C SER A 35 -5.18 -13.26 8.69
N LYS A 36 -5.93 -14.06 9.46
CA LYS A 36 -6.15 -15.49 9.18
C LYS A 36 -7.12 -15.74 8.01
N TYR A 37 -7.75 -14.70 7.49
CA TYR A 37 -8.66 -14.76 6.36
C TYR A 37 -8.14 -13.89 5.21
N SER A 38 -8.18 -14.44 4.00
CA SER A 38 -8.00 -13.67 2.77
C SER A 38 -9.18 -12.73 2.54
N HIS A 39 -9.04 -11.79 1.60
CA HIS A 39 -10.13 -10.87 1.24
C HIS A 39 -11.37 -11.62 0.67
N SER A 40 -11.18 -12.80 0.08
CA SER A 40 -12.27 -13.66 -0.39
C SER A 40 -12.87 -14.59 0.69
N GLY A 41 -12.47 -14.45 1.96
CA GLY A 41 -12.99 -15.25 3.07
C GLY A 41 -12.33 -16.61 3.24
N LYS A 42 -11.43 -17.02 2.34
CA LYS A 42 -10.66 -18.27 2.52
C LYS A 42 -9.71 -18.13 3.71
N LYS A 43 -9.72 -19.11 4.61
CA LYS A 43 -8.72 -19.23 5.68
C LYS A 43 -7.32 -19.38 5.07
N LYS A 44 -6.35 -18.66 5.64
CA LYS A 44 -4.95 -18.70 5.23
C LYS A 44 -4.05 -18.90 6.45
N LYS A 45 -2.87 -19.47 6.20
CA LYS A 45 -1.80 -19.50 7.20
C LYS A 45 -1.22 -18.09 7.36
N LEU A 46 -0.71 -17.81 8.56
CA LEU A 46 0.05 -16.60 8.82
C LEU A 46 1.46 -16.81 8.25
N ASN A 47 1.95 -15.81 7.51
CA ASN A 47 3.24 -15.86 6.83
C ASN A 47 4.30 -14.99 7.52
N PHE A 48 3.89 -14.09 8.42
CA PHE A 48 4.82 -13.21 9.11
C PHE A 48 5.74 -14.01 10.04
N ASP A 49 7.04 -13.78 9.89
CA ASP A 49 8.08 -14.43 10.67
C ASP A 49 9.04 -13.37 11.22
N LEU A 50 8.93 -13.12 12.53
CA LEU A 50 9.73 -12.13 13.23
C LEU A 50 11.23 -12.44 13.20
N SER A 51 11.63 -13.71 13.03
CA SER A 51 13.04 -14.10 12.98
C SER A 51 13.78 -13.48 11.78
N LYS A 52 13.07 -13.24 10.67
CA LYS A 52 13.58 -12.56 9.47
C LYS A 52 13.86 -11.07 9.69
N PHE A 53 13.30 -10.49 10.75
CA PHE A 53 13.39 -9.07 11.08
C PHE A 53 13.95 -8.83 12.49
N SER A 54 14.86 -9.70 12.92
CA SER A 54 15.42 -9.73 14.28
C SER A 54 16.00 -8.38 14.74
N ASN A 55 16.63 -7.63 13.83
CA ASN A 55 17.16 -6.29 14.10
C ASN A 55 16.09 -5.29 14.56
N PHE A 56 14.84 -5.50 14.15
CA PHE A 56 13.70 -4.62 14.45
C PHE A 56 12.80 -5.18 15.55
N LYS A 57 13.18 -6.30 16.20
CA LYS A 57 12.35 -7.02 17.17
C LYS A 57 11.80 -6.13 18.29
N LYS A 58 12.56 -5.12 18.73
CA LYS A 58 12.13 -4.18 19.79
C LYS A 58 11.15 -3.10 19.30
N LYS A 59 11.12 -2.85 17.99
CA LYS A 59 10.26 -1.84 17.35
C LYS A 59 8.99 -2.45 16.76
N ILE A 60 9.01 -3.72 16.36
CA ILE A 60 7.87 -4.39 15.74
C ILE A 60 6.81 -4.76 16.78
N ILE A 61 5.58 -4.36 16.51
CA ILE A 61 4.37 -4.80 17.18
C ILE A 61 3.55 -5.58 16.13
N TYR A 62 3.37 -6.88 16.35
CA TYR A 62 2.67 -7.76 15.41
C TYR A 62 1.27 -8.07 15.92
N ILE A 63 0.26 -7.79 15.10
CA ILE A 63 -1.16 -7.98 15.39
C ILE A 63 -1.74 -9.04 14.45
N VAL A 64 -2.50 -9.97 15.01
CA VAL A 64 -3.21 -11.00 14.23
C VAL A 64 -4.71 -10.74 14.26
N THR A 65 -5.32 -10.60 13.09
CA THR A 65 -6.77 -10.62 12.94
C THR A 65 -7.24 -12.07 12.90
N GLU A 66 -7.75 -12.55 14.04
CA GLU A 66 -8.14 -13.94 14.27
C GLU A 66 -9.49 -14.33 13.65
N ASN A 67 -10.43 -13.37 13.58
CA ASN A 67 -11.82 -13.61 13.23
C ASN A 67 -12.26 -12.78 12.02
N GLU A 68 -13.26 -13.29 11.29
CA GLU A 68 -13.97 -12.50 10.28
C GLU A 68 -14.77 -11.35 10.91
N PRO A 69 -15.12 -10.31 10.14
CA PRO A 69 -16.08 -9.30 10.58
C PRO A 69 -17.40 -9.94 11.00
N SER A 70 -18.01 -9.46 12.10
CA SER A 70 -19.32 -9.96 12.56
C SER A 70 -20.48 -9.55 11.66
N ASN A 71 -20.29 -8.53 10.83
CA ASN A 71 -21.30 -7.94 9.97
C ASN A 71 -21.21 -8.39 8.50
N LEU A 72 -20.62 -9.56 8.23
CA LEU A 72 -20.63 -10.14 6.88
C LEU A 72 -22.04 -10.53 6.46
N ILE A 73 -22.33 -10.40 5.16
CA ILE A 73 -23.63 -10.73 4.59
C ILE A 73 -23.55 -12.15 4.03
N TYR A 74 -24.29 -13.06 4.65
CA TYR A 74 -24.43 -14.44 4.23
C TYR A 74 -25.92 -14.80 4.23
N LYS A 75 -26.36 -15.63 3.29
CA LYS A 75 -27.66 -16.30 3.37
C LYS A 75 -27.54 -17.54 4.26
N LYS A 76 -28.52 -17.75 5.13
CA LYS A 76 -28.61 -18.95 5.96
C LYS A 76 -29.53 -19.95 5.30
N GLU A 77 -28.98 -21.02 4.75
CA GLU A 77 -29.76 -22.15 4.24
C GLU A 77 -29.40 -23.41 5.02
N LYS A 78 -30.38 -24.05 5.68
CA LYS A 78 -30.23 -25.37 6.33
C LYS A 78 -28.95 -25.49 7.19
N ASN A 79 -28.64 -24.46 7.98
CA ASN A 79 -27.45 -24.33 8.86
C ASN A 79 -26.10 -24.07 8.17
N LEU A 80 -26.07 -23.81 6.87
CA LEU A 80 -24.90 -23.34 6.13
C LEU A 80 -24.98 -21.83 5.91
N LEU A 81 -23.83 -21.16 6.02
CA LEU A 81 -23.66 -19.78 5.59
C LEU A 81 -23.18 -19.80 4.14
N LEU A 82 -24.03 -19.32 3.24
CA LEU A 82 -23.72 -19.20 1.81
C LEU A 82 -23.46 -17.74 1.48
N GLU A 83 -22.31 -17.48 0.87
CA GLU A 83 -21.96 -16.17 0.34
C GLU A 83 -22.41 -16.10 -1.12
N GLU A 84 -23.30 -15.16 -1.43
CA GLU A 84 -23.73 -14.94 -2.81
C GLU A 84 -22.73 -14.07 -3.57
N LYS A 85 -22.68 -14.22 -4.90
CA LYS A 85 -21.70 -13.53 -5.74
C LYS A 85 -21.81 -12.01 -5.63
N GLU A 86 -23.02 -11.49 -5.46
CA GLU A 86 -23.32 -10.07 -5.31
C GLU A 86 -22.69 -9.48 -4.03
N GLU A 87 -22.50 -10.33 -3.01
CA GLU A 87 -21.98 -9.92 -1.71
C GLU A 87 -20.47 -10.10 -1.57
N PHE A 88 -19.80 -10.85 -2.47
CA PHE A 88 -18.35 -11.08 -2.46
C PHE A 88 -17.56 -9.78 -2.31
N ARG A 89 -17.90 -8.76 -3.09
CA ARG A 89 -17.20 -7.47 -3.05
C ARG A 89 -17.43 -6.75 -1.73
N ARG A 90 -18.67 -6.72 -1.24
CA ARG A 90 -19.04 -6.02 0.01
C ARG A 90 -18.37 -6.67 1.22
N ASN A 91 -18.36 -8.00 1.27
CA ASN A 91 -17.69 -8.77 2.31
C ASN A 91 -16.17 -8.66 2.23
N SER A 92 -15.59 -8.65 1.02
CA SER A 92 -14.16 -8.37 0.82
C SER A 92 -13.74 -7.03 1.43
N ILE A 93 -14.50 -5.96 1.14
CA ILE A 93 -14.25 -4.63 1.71
C ILE A 93 -14.33 -4.66 3.25
N LYS A 94 -15.30 -5.37 3.82
CA LYS A 94 -15.42 -5.52 5.29
C LYS A 94 -14.22 -6.25 5.89
N ARG A 95 -13.75 -7.33 5.26
CA ARG A 95 -12.56 -8.09 5.70
C ARG A 95 -11.30 -7.22 5.65
N ILE A 96 -11.12 -6.48 4.55
CA ILE A 96 -10.01 -5.52 4.39
C ILE A 96 -10.07 -4.44 5.50
N SER A 97 -11.25 -3.84 5.71
CA SER A 97 -11.43 -2.82 6.76
C SER A 97 -11.11 -3.38 8.15
N LYS A 98 -11.58 -4.60 8.46
CA LYS A 98 -11.32 -5.24 9.75
C LYS A 98 -9.83 -5.51 9.98
N GLN A 99 -9.12 -6.01 8.97
CA GLN A 99 -7.67 -6.19 9.09
C GLN A 99 -6.96 -4.85 9.30
N ARG A 100 -7.30 -3.82 8.53
CA ARG A 100 -6.74 -2.47 8.70
C ARG A 100 -6.98 -1.92 10.09
N ASP A 101 -8.22 -1.96 10.56
CA ASP A 101 -8.59 -1.36 11.83
C ASP A 101 -8.03 -2.14 13.03
N SER A 102 -7.63 -3.42 12.88
CA SER A 102 -6.90 -4.14 13.93
C SER A 102 -5.53 -3.52 14.25
N LEU A 103 -4.95 -2.71 13.36
CA LEU A 103 -3.74 -1.94 13.66
C LEU A 103 -3.92 -1.00 14.84
N LEU A 104 -5.16 -0.62 15.20
CA LEU A 104 -5.43 0.21 16.38
C LEU A 104 -4.96 -0.48 17.68
N ASP A 105 -4.98 -1.81 17.72
CA ASP A 105 -4.58 -2.61 18.88
C ASP A 105 -3.07 -2.47 19.17
N GLY A 106 -2.28 -2.14 18.14
CA GLY A 106 -0.85 -1.88 18.28
C GLY A 106 -0.48 -0.43 18.65
N LEU A 107 -1.46 0.43 18.92
CA LEU A 107 -1.25 1.85 19.22
C LEU A 107 -1.42 2.20 20.72
N SER A 108 -1.35 1.22 21.61
CA SER A 108 -1.48 1.43 23.06
C SER A 108 -0.37 2.30 23.65
N GLU A 109 0.84 2.26 23.08
CA GLU A 109 2.00 3.08 23.50
C GLU A 109 2.04 4.48 22.85
N ALA A 110 1.05 4.82 22.02
CA ALA A 110 1.01 6.07 21.27
C ALA A 110 0.27 7.17 22.04
N GLU A 111 0.94 8.30 22.22
CA GLU A 111 0.36 9.48 22.88
C GLU A 111 -0.49 10.30 21.88
N PRO A 112 -1.44 11.14 22.35
CA PRO A 112 -2.33 11.93 21.48
C PRO A 112 -1.62 12.76 20.39
N GLU A 113 -0.42 13.26 20.67
CA GLU A 113 0.37 14.09 19.76
C GLU A 113 1.38 13.30 18.89
N ASP A 114 1.47 11.99 19.06
CA ASP A 114 2.32 11.12 18.24
C ASP A 114 1.73 10.94 16.83
N TYR A 115 2.60 10.72 15.84
CA TYR A 115 2.17 10.55 14.46
C TYR A 115 1.95 9.08 14.12
N ILE A 116 0.82 8.81 13.46
CA ILE A 116 0.46 7.50 12.92
C ILE A 116 0.43 7.60 11.40
N PHE A 117 1.21 6.76 10.74
CA PHE A 117 1.23 6.61 9.28
C PHE A 117 0.70 5.24 8.88
N TYR A 118 -0.06 5.21 7.79
CA TYR A 118 -0.60 3.99 7.21
C TYR A 118 -0.38 3.93 5.70
N SER A 119 0.05 2.77 5.22
CA SER A 119 0.16 2.45 3.80
C SER A 119 0.31 0.94 3.57
N ASP A 120 0.28 0.52 2.32
CA ASP A 120 0.72 -0.83 1.94
C ASP A 120 2.26 -0.94 2.08
N ASN A 121 2.81 -2.16 2.18
CA ASN A 121 4.26 -2.36 2.43
C ASN A 121 5.14 -1.81 1.31
N ASP A 122 4.66 -1.86 0.08
CA ASP A 122 5.32 -1.36 -1.13
C ASP A 122 5.21 0.17 -1.28
N GLU A 123 4.37 0.84 -0.50
CA GLU A 123 4.17 2.30 -0.48
C GLU A 123 5.03 2.93 0.65
N ILE A 124 6.33 3.12 0.44
CA ILE A 124 7.27 3.58 1.47
C ILE A 124 7.34 5.12 1.52
N PRO A 125 6.99 5.78 2.64
CA PRO A 125 7.08 7.23 2.76
C PRO A 125 8.53 7.70 2.85
N ASN A 126 8.80 8.91 2.35
CA ASN A 126 10.05 9.61 2.60
C ASN A 126 9.83 10.70 3.65
N PHE A 127 10.47 10.55 4.81
CA PHE A 127 10.47 11.56 5.87
C PHE A 127 11.62 12.58 5.73
N GLU A 128 12.55 12.40 4.79
CA GLU A 128 13.63 13.36 4.54
C GLU A 128 13.07 14.71 4.10
N GLY A 129 13.62 15.79 4.69
CA GLY A 129 13.23 17.15 4.36
C GLY A 129 11.85 17.56 4.89
N PHE A 130 11.20 16.74 5.73
CA PHE A 130 9.91 17.08 6.33
C PHE A 130 9.96 17.11 7.86
N ASN A 131 9.91 18.32 8.43
CA ASN A 131 9.86 18.49 9.88
C ASN A 131 8.44 18.29 10.43
N LEU A 132 8.20 17.12 11.02
CA LEU A 132 6.92 16.77 11.66
C LEU A 132 6.56 17.66 12.87
N LYS A 133 7.56 18.25 13.55
CA LYS A 133 7.33 19.12 14.71
C LYS A 133 6.70 20.45 14.32
N GLU A 134 6.99 20.95 13.12
CA GLU A 134 6.47 22.21 12.60
C GLU A 134 5.13 22.04 11.86
N ASN A 135 4.68 20.80 11.65
CA ASN A 135 3.47 20.53 10.91
C ASN A 135 2.22 20.97 11.69
N LYS A 136 1.41 21.84 11.06
CA LYS A 136 0.11 22.30 11.57
C LYS A 136 -1.07 21.59 10.90
N SER A 137 -0.82 20.76 9.87
CA SER A 137 -1.89 20.09 9.14
C SER A 137 -2.38 18.83 9.85
N LYS A 138 -3.70 18.67 9.92
CA LYS A 138 -4.34 17.51 10.56
C LYS A 138 -4.04 16.21 9.81
N ILE A 139 -4.11 16.27 8.47
CA ILE A 139 -3.83 15.13 7.58
C ILE A 139 -2.59 15.40 6.74
N LEU A 140 -1.75 14.38 6.65
CA LEU A 140 -0.57 14.31 5.80
C LEU A 140 -0.80 13.26 4.71
N ILE A 141 -0.50 13.60 3.46
CA ILE A 141 -0.54 12.67 2.34
C ILE A 141 0.79 12.74 1.60
N PHE A 142 1.40 11.59 1.36
CA PHE A 142 2.67 11.47 0.68
C PHE A 142 2.44 11.21 -0.81
N LYS A 143 2.94 12.11 -1.64
CA LYS A 143 2.97 11.95 -3.09
C LYS A 143 4.22 11.13 -3.46
N GLN A 144 4.01 9.87 -3.82
CA GLN A 144 5.04 8.87 -4.05
C GLN A 144 5.22 8.62 -5.55
N LYS A 145 6.47 8.39 -5.96
CA LYS A 145 6.81 7.96 -7.32
C LYS A 145 6.49 6.48 -7.50
N LEU A 146 5.83 6.11 -8.58
CA LEU A 146 5.46 4.73 -8.90
C LEU A 146 6.55 4.03 -9.70
N PHE A 147 6.97 2.85 -9.25
CA PHE A 147 7.96 2.00 -9.90
C PHE A 147 7.38 0.62 -10.17
N TYR A 148 7.82 0.00 -11.25
CA TYR A 148 7.39 -1.34 -11.66
C TYR A 148 8.58 -2.25 -11.87
N TYR A 149 8.48 -3.51 -11.42
CA TYR A 149 9.41 -4.61 -11.70
C TYR A 149 10.81 -4.50 -11.06
N LYS A 150 11.35 -3.28 -10.95
CA LYS A 150 12.66 -2.94 -10.41
C LYS A 150 12.54 -1.69 -9.55
N PHE A 151 13.48 -1.47 -8.63
CA PHE A 151 13.48 -0.30 -7.75
C PHE A 151 13.56 1.01 -8.54
N ASN A 152 14.28 1.05 -9.67
CA ASN A 152 14.52 2.27 -10.44
C ASN A 152 13.82 2.33 -11.80
N LEU A 153 12.85 1.44 -12.08
CA LEU A 153 12.02 1.52 -13.29
C LEU A 153 10.74 2.32 -13.01
N PHE A 154 10.79 3.60 -13.34
CA PHE A 154 9.78 4.60 -13.00
C PHE A 154 8.64 4.65 -14.01
N CYS A 155 7.41 4.72 -13.51
CA CYS A 155 6.20 5.02 -14.25
C CYS A 155 5.86 6.50 -14.06
N ASP A 156 6.12 7.33 -15.06
CA ASP A 156 5.92 8.79 -15.02
C ASP A 156 4.49 9.24 -15.37
N ARG A 157 3.56 8.29 -15.44
CA ARG A 157 2.19 8.54 -15.90
C ARG A 157 1.25 8.96 -14.79
N VAL A 158 1.53 8.59 -13.55
CA VAL A 158 0.64 8.80 -12.42
C VAL A 158 1.42 9.09 -11.16
N ASP A 159 0.91 10.07 -10.41
CA ASP A 159 1.35 10.31 -9.05
C ASP A 159 0.60 9.40 -8.09
N TRP A 160 1.33 8.64 -7.27
CA TRP A 160 0.71 7.75 -6.30
C TRP A 160 0.57 8.43 -4.95
N TYR A 161 -0.57 8.28 -4.28
CA TYR A 161 -0.83 8.88 -2.96
C TYR A 161 -1.09 7.78 -1.94
N GLY A 162 -0.07 6.97 -1.69
CA GLY A 162 -0.15 5.75 -0.90
C GLY A 162 -0.23 6.04 0.59
N THR A 163 0.89 6.54 1.15
CA THR A 163 1.00 6.81 2.58
C THR A 163 0.19 8.01 3.01
N LYS A 164 -0.58 7.83 4.08
CA LYS A 164 -1.34 8.87 4.75
C LYS A 164 -1.05 8.83 6.24
N GLY A 165 -1.07 9.99 6.88
CA GLY A 165 -0.83 10.08 8.31
C GLY A 165 -1.57 11.20 8.98
N CYS A 166 -1.70 11.08 10.30
CA CYS A 166 -2.30 12.06 11.18
C CYS A 166 -1.74 11.88 12.59
N LYS A 167 -2.07 12.79 13.50
CA LYS A 167 -1.77 12.58 14.92
C LYS A 167 -2.72 11.54 15.51
N LYS A 168 -2.30 10.80 16.54
CA LYS A 168 -3.11 9.77 17.19
C LYS A 168 -4.48 10.29 17.63
N LYS A 169 -4.55 11.50 18.19
CA LYS A 169 -5.82 12.14 18.59
C LYS A 169 -6.81 12.39 17.45
N ASP A 170 -6.30 12.47 16.22
CA ASP A 170 -7.09 12.74 15.01
C ASP A 170 -7.46 11.47 14.24
N LEU A 171 -6.91 10.31 14.65
CA LEU A 171 -7.14 9.02 14.01
C LEU A 171 -8.51 8.45 14.40
N ILE A 172 -9.42 8.31 13.42
CA ILE A 172 -10.73 7.66 13.63
C ILE A 172 -10.61 6.15 13.43
N SER A 173 -10.09 5.73 12.28
CA SER A 173 -9.78 4.33 11.96
C SER A 173 -8.76 4.27 10.81
N PHE A 174 -8.15 3.11 10.56
CA PHE A 174 -7.20 2.95 9.45
C PHE A 174 -7.92 2.88 8.10
N ALA A 175 -9.11 2.26 8.06
CA ALA A 175 -9.96 2.28 6.88
C ALA A 175 -10.36 3.71 6.49
N TRP A 176 -10.77 4.54 7.47
CA TRP A 176 -11.03 5.95 7.26
C TRP A 176 -9.82 6.68 6.68
N LEU A 177 -8.63 6.50 7.30
CA LEU A 177 -7.41 7.17 6.87
C LEU A 177 -7.06 6.82 5.41
N ARG A 178 -7.21 5.55 5.01
CA ARG A 178 -6.99 5.09 3.63
C ARG A 178 -7.95 5.72 2.63
N GLU A 179 -9.21 5.98 3.01
CA GLU A 179 -10.24 6.51 2.13
C GLU A 179 -10.21 8.04 1.93
N ILE A 180 -9.43 8.77 2.74
CA ILE A 180 -9.27 10.22 2.60
C ILE A 180 -8.88 10.58 1.16
N LYS A 181 -9.58 11.54 0.55
CA LYS A 181 -9.29 11.95 -0.82
C LYS A 181 -7.95 12.69 -0.90
N SER A 182 -7.12 12.30 -1.87
CA SER A 182 -5.79 12.89 -2.13
C SER A 182 -5.85 14.26 -2.79
N LYS A 183 -6.69 15.15 -2.27
CA LYS A 183 -6.90 16.51 -2.77
C LYS A 183 -7.12 17.46 -1.62
N LYS A 184 -6.40 18.59 -1.61
CA LYS A 184 -6.68 19.70 -0.71
C LYS A 184 -7.87 20.49 -1.24
N TYR A 185 -8.96 20.54 -0.48
CA TYR A 185 -10.16 21.26 -0.89
C TYR A 185 -10.11 22.74 -0.49
N ASN A 186 -10.79 23.58 -1.26
CA ASN A 186 -10.88 25.01 -0.99
C ASN A 186 -11.68 25.25 0.31
N PRO A 187 -11.23 26.15 1.21
CA PRO A 187 -11.95 26.52 2.44
C PRO A 187 -13.43 26.88 2.27
N PHE A 188 -13.84 27.44 1.12
CA PHE A 188 -15.23 27.87 0.87
C PHE A 188 -16.18 26.73 0.45
N ARG A 189 -15.68 25.50 0.37
CA ARG A 189 -16.47 24.32 0.00
C ARG A 189 -17.26 23.80 1.19
N LEU A 190 -18.50 24.26 1.36
CA LEU A 190 -19.40 23.83 2.44
C LEU A 190 -19.61 22.29 2.48
N ASP A 191 -19.56 21.61 1.33
CA ASP A 191 -19.67 20.14 1.26
C ASP A 191 -18.54 19.40 1.98
N THR A 192 -17.43 20.08 2.29
CA THR A 192 -16.31 19.50 3.04
C THR A 192 -16.58 19.44 4.55
N ILE A 193 -17.47 20.29 5.08
CA ILE A 193 -17.80 20.33 6.52
C ILE A 193 -18.51 19.05 6.95
N PHE A 194 -19.38 18.52 6.08
CA PHE A 194 -20.14 17.29 6.34
C PHE A 194 -19.48 16.03 5.74
N SER A 195 -18.32 16.18 5.09
CA SER A 195 -17.66 15.06 4.43
C SER A 195 -16.80 14.26 5.40
N LYS A 196 -16.94 12.94 5.36
CA LYS A 196 -16.07 12.02 6.12
C LYS A 196 -14.66 11.88 5.54
N ASN A 197 -14.44 12.28 4.28
CA ASN A 197 -13.19 11.99 3.55
C ASN A 197 -12.60 13.18 2.75
N LYS A 198 -13.24 14.35 2.74
CA LYS A 198 -12.71 15.57 2.12
C LYS A 198 -12.20 16.52 3.21
N TYR A 199 -10.93 16.91 3.11
CA TYR A 199 -10.29 17.76 4.13
C TYR A 199 -9.72 19.04 3.52
N ILE A 200 -9.95 20.16 4.21
CA ILE A 200 -9.29 21.45 3.94
C ILE A 200 -7.93 21.50 4.65
N ASN A 201 -7.88 21.08 5.92
CA ASN A 201 -6.66 21.06 6.73
C ASN A 201 -5.79 19.82 6.42
N LEU A 202 -5.20 19.84 5.23
CA LEU A 202 -4.42 18.75 4.65
C LEU A 202 -3.14 19.29 4.00
N LYS A 203 -2.03 18.56 4.17
CA LYS A 203 -0.75 18.82 3.49
C LYS A 203 -0.35 17.64 2.62
N ILE A 204 -0.04 17.92 1.35
CA ILE A 204 0.51 16.95 0.41
C ILE A 204 2.04 17.16 0.36
N ILE A 205 2.80 16.14 0.76
CA ILE A 205 4.26 16.12 0.69
C ILE A 205 4.66 15.71 -0.73
N GLN A 206 5.30 16.61 -1.49
CA GLN A 206 5.58 16.40 -2.92
C GLN A 206 6.65 15.33 -3.19
N ASN A 207 7.74 15.31 -2.41
CA ASN A 207 8.77 14.27 -2.47
C ASN A 207 8.46 13.16 -1.46
N GLY A 208 7.24 12.64 -1.51
CA GLY A 208 6.66 11.80 -0.46
C GLY A 208 7.16 10.35 -0.43
N GLY A 209 8.04 9.93 -1.34
CA GLY A 209 8.68 8.61 -1.31
C GLY A 209 8.36 7.78 -2.54
N TRP A 210 8.18 6.47 -2.34
CA TRP A 210 8.23 5.47 -3.41
C TRP A 210 7.10 4.46 -3.28
N HIS A 211 6.54 4.05 -4.41
CA HIS A 211 5.64 2.90 -4.53
C HIS A 211 6.28 1.85 -5.43
N PHE A 212 6.74 0.75 -4.86
CA PHE A 212 7.45 -0.32 -5.56
C PHE A 212 6.50 -1.45 -5.98
N SER A 213 5.77 -1.22 -7.06
CA SER A 213 4.78 -2.18 -7.55
C SER A 213 5.45 -3.36 -8.29
N GLN A 214 4.92 -4.56 -8.06
CA GLN A 214 5.27 -5.76 -8.84
C GLN A 214 6.78 -6.12 -8.85
N LEU A 215 7.52 -5.90 -7.75
CA LEU A 215 8.88 -6.44 -7.57
C LEU A 215 8.83 -7.96 -7.33
N LYS A 216 8.55 -8.69 -8.41
CA LYS A 216 8.26 -10.12 -8.45
C LYS A 216 8.78 -10.71 -9.76
N THR A 217 8.83 -12.04 -9.85
CA THR A 217 9.11 -12.70 -11.13
C THR A 217 7.94 -12.50 -12.09
N PRO A 218 8.14 -12.53 -13.43
CA PRO A 218 7.03 -12.42 -14.38
C PRO A 218 5.90 -13.40 -14.12
N LYS A 219 6.24 -14.65 -13.76
CA LYS A 219 5.28 -15.70 -13.38
C LYS A 219 4.45 -15.31 -12.16
N ASP A 220 5.08 -14.79 -11.11
CA ASP A 220 4.38 -14.38 -9.89
C ASP A 220 3.50 -13.14 -10.13
N ILE A 221 3.94 -12.22 -11.00
CA ILE A 221 3.14 -11.07 -11.41
C ILE A 221 1.88 -11.55 -12.14
N GLU A 222 2.02 -12.49 -13.08
CA GLU A 222 0.89 -13.06 -13.80
C GLU A 222 -0.11 -13.76 -12.86
N ILE A 223 0.39 -14.59 -11.94
CA ILE A 223 -0.44 -15.21 -10.89
C ILE A 223 -1.17 -14.14 -10.09
N LYS A 224 -0.48 -13.05 -9.71
CA LYS A 224 -1.10 -11.95 -8.97
C LYS A 224 -2.21 -11.28 -9.79
N LEU A 225 -1.97 -10.94 -11.06
CA LEU A 225 -2.95 -10.27 -11.93
C LEU A 225 -4.21 -11.13 -12.15
N LEU A 226 -4.07 -12.45 -12.24
CA LEU A 226 -5.18 -13.39 -12.37
C LEU A 226 -6.01 -13.57 -11.09
N ASN A 227 -5.52 -13.11 -9.94
CA ASN A 227 -6.19 -13.26 -8.63
C ASN A 227 -6.57 -11.92 -7.97
N GLN A 228 -6.36 -10.78 -8.64
CA GLN A 228 -6.72 -9.45 -8.14
C GLN A 228 -8.21 -9.12 -8.32
N GLU A 229 -8.68 -8.06 -7.68
CA GLU A 229 -10.09 -7.62 -7.78
C GLU A 229 -10.55 -7.40 -9.23
N HIS A 230 -9.66 -6.92 -10.12
CA HIS A 230 -9.91 -6.71 -11.55
C HIS A 230 -9.46 -7.89 -12.44
N HIS A 231 -9.33 -9.10 -11.90
CA HIS A 231 -8.83 -10.25 -12.65
C HIS A 231 -9.66 -10.55 -13.91
N ASP A 232 -10.97 -10.28 -13.93
CA ASP A 232 -11.82 -10.50 -15.11
C ASP A 232 -11.38 -9.63 -16.30
N GLU A 233 -11.06 -8.35 -16.05
CA GLU A 233 -10.54 -7.44 -17.09
C GLU A 233 -9.21 -7.96 -17.66
N TYR A 234 -8.31 -8.42 -16.78
CA TYR A 234 -7.02 -8.96 -17.19
C TYR A 234 -7.16 -10.31 -17.91
N ARG A 235 -8.06 -11.20 -17.48
CA ARG A 235 -8.33 -12.48 -18.13
C ARG A 235 -8.79 -12.31 -19.57
N ILE A 236 -9.68 -11.34 -19.80
CA ILE A 236 -10.13 -10.97 -21.15
C ILE A 236 -8.99 -10.34 -21.96
N ALA A 237 -8.19 -9.48 -21.32
CA ALA A 237 -7.07 -8.81 -21.99
C ALA A 237 -5.93 -9.76 -22.40
N LYS A 238 -5.67 -10.78 -21.58
CA LYS A 238 -4.51 -11.68 -21.72
C LYS A 238 -4.43 -12.35 -23.09
N GLU A 239 -5.56 -12.61 -23.74
CA GLU A 239 -5.59 -13.23 -25.08
C GLU A 239 -4.94 -12.34 -26.17
N ASN A 240 -4.96 -11.02 -25.99
CA ASN A 240 -4.49 -10.04 -26.98
C ASN A 240 -3.33 -9.18 -26.48
N LEU A 241 -2.86 -9.40 -25.24
CA LEU A 241 -1.74 -8.67 -24.66
C LEU A 241 -0.45 -9.50 -24.75
N PRO A 242 0.71 -8.84 -24.93
CA PRO A 242 1.99 -9.50 -24.73
C PRO A 242 2.11 -10.07 -23.32
N THR A 243 2.87 -11.14 -23.21
CA THR A 243 3.10 -11.81 -21.95
C THR A 243 3.74 -10.87 -20.93
N VAL A 244 3.55 -11.16 -19.64
CA VAL A 244 4.20 -10.40 -18.57
C VAL A 244 5.73 -10.44 -18.72
N GLU A 245 6.29 -11.54 -19.20
CA GLU A 245 7.72 -11.68 -19.46
C GLU A 245 8.20 -10.71 -20.54
N GLU A 246 7.48 -10.60 -21.67
CA GLU A 246 7.78 -9.64 -22.73
C GLU A 246 7.66 -8.19 -22.21
N LEU A 247 6.61 -7.89 -21.45
CA LEU A 247 6.39 -6.58 -20.82
C LEU A 247 7.55 -6.18 -19.91
N VAL A 248 8.01 -7.10 -19.04
CA VAL A 248 9.16 -6.88 -18.15
C VAL A 248 10.44 -6.68 -18.97
N LYS A 249 10.71 -7.55 -19.95
CA LYS A 249 11.94 -7.50 -20.77
C LYS A 249 12.08 -6.17 -21.52
N ARG A 250 10.98 -5.65 -22.07
CA ARG A 250 10.98 -4.38 -22.82
C ARG A 250 10.66 -3.15 -21.97
N LYS A 251 10.63 -3.30 -20.63
CA LYS A 251 10.40 -2.24 -19.64
C LYS A 251 9.10 -1.48 -19.88
N SER A 252 7.98 -2.19 -19.93
CA SER A 252 6.67 -1.60 -20.22
C SER A 252 5.56 -2.21 -19.40
N ILE A 253 4.51 -1.43 -19.15
CA ILE A 253 3.25 -1.91 -18.55
C ILE A 253 2.12 -1.84 -19.59
N ALA A 254 1.12 -2.70 -19.45
CA ALA A 254 -0.08 -2.69 -20.30
C ALA A 254 -1.31 -2.04 -19.63
N TYR A 255 -1.15 -1.52 -18.41
CA TYR A 255 -2.23 -0.93 -17.62
C TYR A 255 -2.23 0.60 -17.74
N ASP A 256 -3.33 1.18 -18.21
CA ASP A 256 -3.47 2.63 -18.27
C ASP A 256 -3.99 3.22 -16.97
N HIS A 257 -3.08 3.76 -16.15
CA HIS A 257 -3.42 4.46 -14.92
C HIS A 257 -4.26 5.74 -15.12
N LYS A 258 -4.34 6.28 -16.35
CA LYS A 258 -5.15 7.48 -16.65
C LYS A 258 -6.57 7.16 -17.14
N ALA A 259 -6.85 5.90 -17.48
CA ALA A 259 -8.18 5.47 -17.91
C ALA A 259 -9.20 5.64 -16.79
N LYS A 260 -10.42 6.08 -17.13
CA LYS A 260 -11.50 6.16 -16.14
C LYS A 260 -11.91 4.75 -15.73
N SER A 261 -12.59 4.62 -14.59
CA SER A 261 -13.10 3.32 -14.14
C SER A 261 -14.11 2.68 -15.09
N SER A 262 -14.73 3.46 -15.99
CA SER A 262 -15.62 3.00 -17.06
C SER A 262 -14.88 2.48 -18.29
N ASP A 263 -13.60 2.81 -18.43
CA ASP A 263 -12.86 2.61 -19.68
C ASP A 263 -12.04 1.32 -19.57
N TYR A 264 -11.83 0.66 -20.71
CA TYR A 264 -10.99 -0.52 -20.77
C TYR A 264 -9.52 -0.15 -20.55
N LYS A 265 -8.94 -0.63 -19.43
CA LYS A 265 -7.62 -0.19 -18.94
C LYS A 265 -6.44 -0.90 -19.61
N TYR A 266 -6.69 -2.00 -20.31
CA TYR A 266 -5.67 -2.88 -20.88
C TYR A 266 -5.61 -2.77 -22.40
N SER A 267 -5.32 -1.57 -22.91
CA SER A 267 -5.41 -1.28 -24.36
C SER A 267 -4.11 -0.86 -25.02
N LYS A 268 -3.12 -0.41 -24.24
CA LYS A 268 -1.87 0.17 -24.76
C LYS A 268 -0.70 -0.17 -23.86
N GLU A 269 0.47 -0.15 -24.46
CA GLU A 269 1.73 -0.30 -23.75
C GLU A 269 2.33 1.05 -23.40
N PHE A 270 2.92 1.11 -22.21
CA PHE A 270 3.55 2.31 -21.69
C PHE A 270 4.96 1.98 -21.23
N LYS A 271 5.95 2.63 -21.84
CA LYS A 271 7.36 2.48 -21.48
C LYS A 271 7.63 3.07 -20.09
N LEU A 272 8.40 2.33 -19.31
CA LEU A 272 8.97 2.76 -18.04
C LEU A 272 10.31 3.45 -18.30
N LYS A 273 10.68 4.37 -17.43
CA LYS A 273 11.95 5.11 -17.50
C LYS A 273 12.91 4.59 -16.45
N THR A 274 14.14 4.28 -16.84
CA THR A 274 15.18 3.93 -15.88
C THR A 274 15.70 5.21 -15.21
N LEU A 275 15.53 5.31 -13.89
CA LEU A 275 16.13 6.40 -13.11
C LEU A 275 17.53 6.02 -12.64
N PRO A 276 18.44 7.00 -12.49
CA PRO A 276 19.74 6.77 -11.89
C PRO A 276 19.61 6.25 -10.45
N ILE A 277 20.55 5.42 -10.02
CA ILE A 277 20.49 4.77 -8.70
C ILE A 277 20.52 5.79 -7.56
N ASN A 278 21.19 6.94 -7.74
CA ASN A 278 21.21 8.04 -6.77
C ASN A 278 19.81 8.64 -6.49
N SER A 279 18.79 8.32 -7.30
CA SER A 279 17.41 8.74 -7.10
C SER A 279 16.63 7.80 -6.15
N MET A 280 17.24 6.68 -5.73
CA MET A 280 16.63 5.69 -4.85
C MET A 280 16.87 6.03 -3.37
N PRO A 281 16.13 5.43 -2.42
CA PRO A 281 16.42 5.56 -1.00
C PRO A 281 17.88 5.24 -0.68
N LEU A 282 18.52 6.02 0.21
CA LEU A 282 19.93 5.84 0.57
C LEU A 282 20.27 4.42 1.01
N PHE A 283 19.35 3.75 1.72
CA PHE A 283 19.51 2.34 2.08
C PHE A 283 19.70 1.43 0.85
N LEU A 284 18.87 1.62 -0.20
CA LEU A 284 18.97 0.83 -1.43
C LEU A 284 20.25 1.17 -2.21
N GLN A 285 20.68 2.43 -2.21
CA GLN A 285 21.97 2.84 -2.80
C GLN A 285 23.14 2.14 -2.10
N ASN A 286 23.15 2.12 -0.77
CA ASN A 286 24.24 1.53 0.01
C ASN A 286 24.23 -0.01 -0.01
N ASN A 287 23.12 -0.63 -0.43
CA ASN A 287 22.94 -2.08 -0.47
C ASN A 287 22.69 -2.61 -1.89
N MET A 288 23.15 -1.90 -2.92
CA MET A 288 22.97 -2.31 -4.33
C MET A 288 23.40 -3.75 -4.59
N ASN A 289 24.54 -4.18 -4.05
CA ASN A 289 25.05 -5.54 -4.25
C ASN A 289 24.05 -6.60 -3.75
N LYS A 290 23.41 -6.37 -2.60
CA LYS A 290 22.40 -7.27 -2.04
C LYS A 290 21.15 -7.34 -2.93
N TYR A 291 20.75 -6.20 -3.49
CA TYR A 291 19.53 -6.07 -4.29
C TYR A 291 19.80 -6.02 -5.80
N ASN A 292 20.97 -6.48 -6.26
CA ASN A 292 21.46 -6.28 -7.63
C ASN A 292 20.42 -6.69 -8.69
N LYS A 293 19.75 -7.83 -8.48
CA LYS A 293 18.72 -8.35 -9.38
C LYS A 293 17.47 -7.46 -9.50
N TRP A 294 17.27 -6.50 -8.60
CA TRP A 294 16.13 -5.60 -8.55
C TRP A 294 16.44 -4.19 -9.04
N PHE A 295 17.66 -3.96 -9.53
CA PHE A 295 18.02 -2.75 -10.25
C PHE A 295 18.05 -3.01 -11.76
N ASP A 296 17.79 -1.94 -12.50
CA ASP A 296 18.01 -1.84 -13.93
C ASP A 296 19.24 -0.93 -14.16
N TYR A 297 20.24 -1.45 -14.88
CA TYR A 297 21.51 -0.74 -15.12
C TYR A 297 21.60 -0.15 -16.52
N ASP A 298 20.66 -0.52 -17.39
CA ASP A 298 20.55 -0.04 -18.75
C ASP A 298 19.88 1.33 -18.73
N VAL A 299 20.68 2.38 -18.56
CA VAL A 299 20.22 3.77 -18.65
C VAL A 299 19.84 4.05 -20.10
N SER A 300 18.52 4.04 -20.37
CA SER A 300 17.91 4.45 -21.64
C SER A 300 17.53 5.92 -21.61
#